data_AF-A0A674KCK3-F1
#
_entry.id   AF-A0A674KCK3-F1
#
_cell.length_a   1.000
_cell.length_b   1.000
_cell.length_c   1.000
_cell.angle_alpha   90.00
_cell.angle_beta   90.00
_cell.angle_gamma   90.00
#
_symmetry.space_group_name_H-M   'P 1'
#
loop_
_entity.id
_entity.type
_entity.pdbx_description
1 polymer ?
#
loop_
_entity_poly.entity_id
_entity_poly.type
_entity_poly.pdbx_seq_one_letter_code
_entity_poly.pdbx_strand_id
1 'polypeptide(L)'
;MRKCVWGGNIGRRQGRYQASHSRSLPAAAIATRQTPRRGLRAPAAAPGTLPAFQFRPRHGSPDWRRLSAVDVERVAGELDVAALQEHLGHVTFCSAERLLCPHCRGPADPLLLKLVRLAQLSIEYLLHCQEHLGAQLQAREQALRAADAQLEEAGKEAARRAQEMKLLKEECRRRKKMISTQQMMLEARASYHQCQFCDKAFMNYSFLQSHMQRRHKEESHTEQKKKAQTDKLQDEIDKLKEQLQLTKSLLEAEQQAHVARFSKVLSCQYHKRDEFLGWILRRRGYRPNR
;
A
#
# COMPACT_ATOMS: atom_id res chain seq x y z
N MET A 1 -7.35 -13.42 47.36
CA MET A 1 -5.97 -13.92 47.14
C MET A 1 -5.93 -14.70 45.84
N ARG A 2 -5.33 -14.13 44.79
CA ARG A 2 -5.23 -14.72 43.45
C ARG A 2 -3.93 -15.52 43.37
N LYS A 3 -3.99 -16.80 43.03
CA LYS A 3 -2.81 -17.62 42.71
C LYS A 3 -2.73 -17.78 41.19
N CYS A 4 -1.75 -17.11 40.58
CA CYS A 4 -1.34 -17.33 39.20
C CYS A 4 -0.37 -18.51 39.17
N VAL A 5 -0.69 -19.54 38.41
CA VAL A 5 0.20 -20.68 38.12
C VAL A 5 0.62 -20.54 36.66
N TRP A 6 1.90 -20.25 36.42
CA TRP A 6 2.53 -20.30 35.11
C TRP A 6 3.15 -21.69 34.94
N GLY A 7 2.43 -22.58 34.25
CA GLY A 7 2.96 -23.87 33.80
C GLY A 7 3.37 -23.77 32.33
N GLY A 8 4.68 -23.72 32.07
CA GLY A 8 5.24 -23.79 30.73
C GLY A 8 5.16 -25.22 30.17
N ASN A 9 4.70 -25.35 28.94
CA ASN A 9 4.73 -26.62 28.21
C ASN A 9 5.44 -26.43 26.87
N ILE A 10 6.64 -27.00 26.78
CA ILE A 10 7.50 -26.99 25.58
C ILE A 10 7.04 -28.15 24.69
N GLY A 11 6.09 -27.88 23.81
CA GLY A 11 5.64 -28.80 22.77
C GLY A 11 6.32 -28.52 21.44
N ARG A 12 7.31 -29.35 21.06
CA ARG A 12 7.90 -29.37 19.72
C ARG A 12 6.81 -29.67 18.68
N ARG A 13 6.55 -28.74 17.77
CA ARG A 13 5.83 -29.02 16.51
C ARG A 13 6.77 -28.73 15.34
N GLN A 14 7.17 -29.79 14.64
CA GLN A 14 7.82 -29.73 13.34
C GLN A 14 6.80 -29.22 12.30
N GLY A 15 6.97 -27.98 11.86
CA GLY A 15 6.23 -27.37 10.76
C GLY A 15 7.03 -27.48 9.46
N ARG A 16 6.51 -28.29 8.55
CA ARG A 16 7.00 -28.57 7.20
C ARG A 16 6.95 -27.29 6.35
N TYR A 17 8.10 -26.70 6.00
CA TYR A 17 8.19 -25.62 5.01
C TYR A 17 8.00 -26.19 3.60
N GLN A 18 6.92 -25.80 2.92
CA GLN A 18 6.76 -26.00 1.48
C GLN A 18 7.28 -24.74 0.77
N ALA A 19 8.35 -24.89 -0.01
CA ALA A 19 8.86 -23.88 -0.91
C ALA A 19 8.10 -23.97 -2.24
N SER A 20 7.25 -22.99 -2.52
CA SER A 20 6.57 -22.84 -3.81
C SER A 20 7.42 -22.00 -4.76
N HIS A 21 7.73 -22.61 -5.90
CA HIS A 21 8.43 -22.05 -7.05
C HIS A 21 7.76 -20.78 -7.58
N SER A 22 8.55 -19.76 -7.91
CA SER A 22 8.15 -18.69 -8.83
C SER A 22 9.21 -18.51 -9.92
N ARG A 23 8.71 -18.55 -11.16
CA ARG A 23 9.41 -18.64 -12.43
C ARG A 23 10.30 -17.43 -12.73
N SER A 24 11.45 -17.72 -13.32
CA SER A 24 12.34 -16.81 -14.04
C SER A 24 11.85 -16.50 -15.46
N LEU A 25 12.23 -15.30 -15.96
CA LEU A 25 12.57 -14.88 -17.35
C LEU A 25 11.99 -13.47 -17.68
N PRO A 26 12.57 -12.68 -18.61
CA PRO A 26 13.99 -12.38 -18.82
C PRO A 26 14.29 -10.87 -18.93
N ALA A 27 15.57 -10.56 -19.10
CA ALA A 27 16.16 -9.23 -19.22
C ALA A 27 15.72 -8.44 -20.47
N ALA A 28 15.53 -7.13 -20.30
CA ALA A 28 15.55 -6.14 -21.36
C ALA A 28 16.42 -4.96 -20.92
N ALA A 29 17.47 -4.71 -21.69
CA ALA A 29 18.34 -3.55 -21.61
C ALA A 29 17.62 -2.30 -22.11
N ILE A 30 18.01 -1.10 -21.62
CA ILE A 30 18.41 0.08 -22.42
C ILE A 30 18.54 1.33 -21.52
N ALA A 31 19.56 2.13 -21.85
CA ALA A 31 19.76 3.56 -21.63
C ALA A 31 20.26 4.07 -20.27
N THR A 32 21.58 4.13 -20.21
CA THR A 32 22.44 5.11 -19.54
C THR A 32 21.86 6.53 -19.55
N ARG A 33 21.53 7.07 -18.36
CA ARG A 33 21.49 8.52 -18.11
C ARG A 33 22.29 8.83 -16.86
N GLN A 34 23.48 9.39 -17.08
CA GLN A 34 24.35 9.91 -16.03
C GLN A 34 23.68 11.14 -15.41
N THR A 35 23.38 11.08 -14.12
CA THR A 35 23.01 12.22 -13.28
C THR A 35 24.11 12.45 -12.24
N PRO A 36 24.45 13.72 -11.94
CA PRO A 36 25.63 14.02 -11.14
C PRO A 36 25.40 13.67 -9.67
N ARG A 37 26.42 13.02 -9.08
CA ARG A 37 26.55 12.70 -7.65
C ARG A 37 26.40 13.97 -6.81
N ARG A 38 25.24 14.16 -6.19
CA ARG A 38 25.06 15.02 -5.02
C ARG A 38 25.24 14.13 -3.78
N GLY A 39 26.13 14.55 -2.89
CA GLY A 39 26.73 13.72 -1.83
C GLY A 39 25.75 12.82 -1.07
N LEU A 40 26.13 11.55 -0.94
CA LEU A 40 25.55 10.64 0.04
C LEU A 40 25.86 11.22 1.43
N ARG A 41 24.87 11.93 1.98
CA ARG A 41 24.77 12.13 3.42
C ARG A 41 24.61 10.73 4.04
N ALA A 42 25.50 10.39 4.96
CA ALA A 42 25.47 9.12 5.69
C ALA A 42 24.06 8.85 6.24
N PRO A 43 23.58 7.60 6.24
CA PRO A 43 22.30 7.28 6.86
C PRO A 43 22.38 7.70 8.32
N ALA A 44 21.47 8.61 8.71
CA ALA A 44 21.28 8.99 10.10
C ALA A 44 21.07 7.71 10.90
N ALA A 45 21.92 7.47 11.89
CA ALA A 45 21.82 6.32 12.78
C ALA A 45 20.38 6.26 13.33
N ALA A 46 19.75 5.10 13.19
CA ALA A 46 18.45 4.87 13.79
C ALA A 46 18.57 5.12 15.31
N PRO A 47 17.59 5.81 15.94
CA PRO A 47 17.62 6.01 17.38
C PRO A 47 17.65 4.63 18.07
N GLY A 48 18.77 4.31 18.73
CA GLY A 48 18.96 3.05 19.44
C GLY A 48 20.19 2.22 19.05
N THR A 49 20.94 2.57 17.99
CA THR A 49 22.20 1.88 17.70
C THR A 49 23.36 2.50 18.48
N LEU A 50 23.82 1.79 19.52
CA LEU A 50 25.08 2.10 20.18
C LEU A 50 26.25 1.98 19.19
N PRO A 51 27.33 2.77 19.37
CA PRO A 51 28.55 2.60 18.60
C PRO A 51 29.10 1.17 18.67
N ALA A 52 29.86 0.77 17.65
CA ALA A 52 30.53 -0.53 17.64
C ALA A 52 31.47 -0.64 18.86
N PHE A 53 31.46 -1.81 19.50
CA PHE A 53 32.28 -2.08 20.68
C PHE A 53 33.77 -2.04 20.37
N GLN A 54 34.52 -1.33 21.20
CA GLN A 54 35.99 -1.32 21.19
C GLN A 54 36.51 -1.25 22.62
N PHE A 55 37.51 -2.07 22.91
CA PHE A 55 38.20 -2.02 24.20
C PHE A 55 38.92 -0.69 24.38
N ARG A 56 38.77 -0.09 25.56
CA ARG A 56 39.42 1.16 25.93
C ARG A 56 40.87 0.91 26.33
N PRO A 57 41.79 1.84 26.02
CA PRO A 57 43.13 1.84 26.59
C PRO A 57 43.06 1.88 28.13
N ARG A 58 43.88 1.07 28.81
CA ARG A 58 43.93 1.03 30.28
C ARG A 58 44.98 2.00 30.78
N HIS A 59 44.61 2.85 31.74
CA HIS A 59 45.45 3.94 32.25
C HIS A 59 45.40 3.99 33.78
N GLY A 60 46.45 4.57 34.37
CA GLY A 60 46.56 4.71 35.83
C GLY A 60 47.01 3.44 36.54
N SER A 61 47.81 3.58 37.59
CA SER A 61 48.13 2.49 38.51
C SER A 61 46.90 2.13 39.36
N PRO A 62 46.73 0.87 39.77
CA PRO A 62 45.68 0.52 40.71
C PRO A 62 45.82 1.32 42.01
N ASP A 63 44.68 1.74 42.57
CA ASP A 63 44.64 2.34 43.91
C ASP A 63 44.67 1.21 44.95
N TRP A 64 45.87 0.82 45.36
CA TRP A 64 46.08 -0.25 46.32
C TRP A 64 45.45 0.05 47.69
N ARG A 65 45.33 1.32 48.09
CA ARG A 65 44.71 1.68 49.37
C ARG A 65 43.24 1.37 49.34
N ARG A 66 42.55 1.81 48.29
CA ARG A 66 41.11 1.53 48.10
C ARG A 66 40.85 0.03 47.98
N LEU A 67 41.64 -0.68 47.17
CA LEU A 67 41.49 -2.12 47.00
C LEU A 67 41.74 -2.89 48.30
N SER A 68 42.70 -2.46 49.13
CA SER A 68 42.99 -3.11 50.42
C SER A 68 41.89 -2.91 51.48
N ALA A 69 41.06 -1.89 51.33
CA ALA A 69 39.95 -1.62 52.24
C ALA A 69 38.70 -2.48 51.95
N VAL A 70 38.67 -3.16 50.80
CA VAL A 70 37.55 -4.01 50.40
C VAL A 70 37.71 -5.39 51.03
N ASP A 71 36.73 -5.76 51.85
CA ASP A 71 36.58 -7.13 52.34
C ASP A 71 35.84 -7.98 51.29
N VAL A 72 36.61 -8.75 50.51
CA VAL A 72 36.08 -9.56 49.40
C VAL A 72 35.16 -10.68 49.89
N GLU A 73 35.46 -11.28 51.05
CA GLU A 73 34.65 -12.36 51.62
C GLU A 73 33.29 -11.83 52.07
N ARG A 74 33.26 -10.64 52.69
CA ARG A 74 32.00 -9.98 53.03
C ARG A 74 31.19 -9.62 51.78
N VAL A 75 31.82 -9.02 50.77
CA VAL A 75 31.14 -8.68 49.51
C VAL A 75 30.53 -9.91 48.85
N ALA A 76 31.24 -11.04 48.84
CA ALA A 76 30.73 -12.29 48.30
C ALA A 76 29.61 -12.92 49.16
N GLY A 77 29.77 -12.94 50.48
CA GLY A 77 28.83 -13.56 51.41
C GLY A 77 27.52 -12.77 51.56
N GLU A 78 27.59 -11.45 51.55
CA GLU A 78 26.44 -10.55 51.70
C GLU A 78 25.83 -10.11 50.36
N LEU A 79 26.48 -10.44 49.24
CA LEU A 79 26.11 -9.96 47.90
C LEU A 79 26.04 -8.43 47.85
N ASP A 80 27.03 -7.75 48.43
CA ASP A 80 27.12 -6.28 48.47
C ASP A 80 27.51 -5.74 47.08
N VAL A 81 26.52 -5.69 46.18
CA VAL A 81 26.69 -5.20 44.81
C VAL A 81 27.06 -3.72 44.79
N ALA A 82 26.65 -2.94 45.80
CA ALA A 82 26.95 -1.51 45.87
C ALA A 82 28.47 -1.30 46.08
N ALA A 83 29.06 -1.99 47.05
CA ALA A 83 30.50 -1.95 47.27
C ALA A 83 31.29 -2.47 46.05
N LEU A 84 30.81 -3.53 45.40
CA LEU A 84 31.44 -4.05 44.17
C LEU A 84 31.39 -3.02 43.02
N GLN A 85 30.25 -2.35 42.85
CA GLN A 85 30.03 -1.37 41.78
C GLN A 85 30.96 -0.15 41.91
N GLU A 86 31.25 0.29 43.14
CA GLU A 86 32.18 1.39 43.40
C GLU A 86 33.61 1.08 42.89
N HIS A 87 34.02 -0.18 42.96
CA HIS A 87 35.36 -0.62 42.58
C HIS A 87 35.45 -1.10 41.12
N LEU A 88 34.32 -1.46 40.51
CA LEU A 88 34.24 -2.09 39.20
C LEU A 88 34.96 -1.29 38.11
N GLY A 89 34.73 0.02 38.05
CA GLY A 89 35.39 0.90 37.09
C GLY A 89 36.91 0.96 37.28
N HIS A 90 37.36 1.09 38.54
CA HIS A 90 38.77 1.17 38.88
C HIS A 90 39.52 -0.12 38.55
N VAL A 91 38.94 -1.28 38.84
CA VAL A 91 39.55 -2.59 38.55
C VAL A 91 39.58 -2.86 37.04
N THR A 92 38.51 -2.52 36.33
CA THR A 92 38.38 -2.80 34.89
C THR A 92 39.36 -1.96 34.06
N PHE A 93 39.52 -0.67 34.37
CA PHE A 93 40.25 0.25 33.49
C PHE A 93 41.68 0.60 33.95
N CYS A 94 42.16 0.05 35.07
CA CYS A 94 43.54 0.28 35.52
C CYS A 94 44.60 -0.48 34.69
N SER A 95 45.83 0.05 34.68
CA SER A 95 46.98 -0.58 34.01
C SER A 95 47.51 -1.76 34.84
N ALA A 96 47.36 -2.97 34.28
CA ALA A 96 47.94 -4.20 34.84
C ALA A 96 49.37 -4.50 34.32
N GLU A 97 49.89 -3.71 33.37
CA GLU A 97 51.14 -4.01 32.66
C GLU A 97 52.40 -3.90 33.54
N ARG A 98 52.29 -3.24 34.70
CA ARG A 98 53.41 -3.02 35.64
C ARG A 98 52.94 -3.13 37.09
N LEU A 99 52.20 -4.19 37.42
CA LEU A 99 51.94 -4.49 38.84
C LEU A 99 53.25 -4.94 39.48
N LEU A 100 53.71 -4.14 40.44
CA LEU A 100 54.85 -4.47 41.28
C LEU A 100 54.33 -4.99 42.61
N CYS A 101 55.03 -5.97 43.18
CA CYS A 101 54.75 -6.41 44.54
C CYS A 101 54.88 -5.22 45.50
N PRO A 102 53.86 -4.90 46.30
CA PRO A 102 53.93 -3.79 47.28
C PRO A 102 55.05 -3.94 48.30
N HIS A 103 55.51 -5.17 48.57
CA HIS A 103 56.50 -5.47 49.62
C HIS A 103 57.94 -5.50 49.10
N CYS A 104 58.20 -6.12 47.94
CA CYS A 104 59.56 -6.27 47.41
C CYS A 104 59.83 -5.48 46.12
N ARG A 105 58.81 -4.80 45.57
CA ARG A 105 58.86 -4.07 44.29
C ARG A 105 59.26 -4.92 43.07
N GLY A 106 59.27 -6.25 43.22
CA GLY A 106 59.51 -7.18 42.11
C GLY A 106 58.33 -7.21 41.12
N PRO A 107 58.55 -7.64 39.87
CA PRO A 107 57.49 -7.79 38.88
C PRO A 107 56.51 -8.89 39.30
N ALA A 108 55.22 -8.67 39.05
CA ALA A 108 54.20 -9.70 39.23
C ALA A 108 54.40 -10.86 38.23
N ASP A 109 53.91 -12.04 38.62
CA ASP A 109 53.95 -13.24 37.77
C ASP A 109 53.25 -12.99 36.41
N PRO A 110 53.89 -13.30 35.27
CA PRO A 110 53.31 -13.05 33.95
C PRO A 110 51.98 -13.76 33.67
N LEU A 111 51.72 -14.94 34.25
CA LEU A 111 50.44 -15.65 34.10
C LEU A 111 49.34 -14.96 34.91
N LEU A 112 49.64 -14.48 36.12
CA LEU A 112 48.69 -13.66 36.89
C LEU A 112 48.34 -12.37 36.17
N LEU A 113 49.32 -11.69 35.55
CA LEU A 113 49.06 -10.50 34.74
C LEU A 113 48.16 -10.80 33.54
N LYS A 114 48.36 -11.94 32.85
CA LYS A 114 47.48 -12.38 31.77
C LYS A 114 46.08 -12.69 32.27
N LEU A 115 45.94 -13.37 33.41
CA LEU A 115 44.66 -13.69 34.02
C LEU A 115 43.88 -12.41 34.36
N VAL A 116 44.53 -11.46 35.04
CA VAL A 116 43.94 -10.14 35.36
C VAL A 116 43.55 -9.41 34.09
N ARG A 117 44.41 -9.40 33.06
CA ARG A 117 44.10 -8.71 31.80
C ARG A 117 42.89 -9.33 31.10
N LEU A 118 42.79 -10.65 31.07
CA LEU A 118 41.62 -11.36 30.55
C LEU A 118 40.38 -11.03 31.36
N ALA A 119 40.45 -11.06 32.69
CA ALA A 119 39.33 -10.70 33.57
C ALA A 119 38.84 -9.25 33.30
N GLN A 120 39.75 -8.29 33.17
CA GLN A 120 39.39 -6.90 32.84
C GLN A 120 38.71 -6.78 31.46
N LEU A 121 39.19 -7.51 30.45
CA LEU A 121 38.56 -7.51 29.12
C LEU A 121 37.18 -8.17 29.17
N SER A 122 37.03 -9.26 29.91
CA SER A 122 35.75 -9.92 30.13
C SER A 122 34.76 -8.99 30.83
N ILE A 123 35.17 -8.30 31.90
CA ILE A 123 34.31 -7.36 32.63
C ILE A 123 33.89 -6.18 31.73
N GLU A 124 34.82 -5.60 30.98
CA GLU A 124 34.50 -4.51 30.05
C GLU A 124 33.50 -4.92 28.97
N TYR A 125 33.65 -6.13 28.43
CA TYR A 125 32.68 -6.67 27.49
C TYR A 125 31.31 -6.92 28.14
N LEU A 126 31.28 -7.43 29.38
CA LEU A 126 30.04 -7.62 30.13
C LEU A 126 29.32 -6.29 30.43
N LEU A 127 30.07 -5.24 30.77
CA LEU A 127 29.54 -3.88 30.95
C LEU A 127 28.93 -3.36 29.63
N HIS A 128 29.62 -3.55 28.51
CA HIS A 128 29.06 -3.20 27.20
C HIS A 128 27.77 -3.97 26.90
N CYS A 129 27.74 -5.28 27.16
CA CYS A 129 26.54 -6.10 26.99
C CYS A 129 25.38 -5.60 27.87
N GLN A 130 25.65 -5.19 29.11
CA GLN A 130 24.64 -4.62 30.01
C GLN A 130 24.05 -3.33 29.43
N GLU A 131 24.89 -2.39 29.00
CA GLU A 131 24.45 -1.13 28.38
C GLU A 131 23.67 -1.40 27.09
N HIS A 132 24.16 -2.32 26.25
CA HIS A 132 23.54 -2.68 24.98
C HIS A 132 22.17 -3.35 25.15
N LEU A 133 22.07 -4.32 26.05
CA LEU A 133 20.81 -4.98 26.37
C LEU A 133 19.84 -3.99 27.04
N GLY A 134 20.33 -3.13 27.93
CA GLY A 134 19.54 -2.08 28.57
C GLY A 134 18.95 -1.10 27.57
N ALA A 135 19.76 -0.59 26.63
CA ALA A 135 19.29 0.29 25.56
C ALA A 135 18.26 -0.39 24.65
N GLN A 136 18.49 -1.66 24.30
CA GLN A 136 17.52 -2.44 23.51
C GLN A 136 16.19 -2.65 24.25
N LEU A 137 16.24 -3.00 25.54
CA LEU A 137 15.04 -3.15 26.35
C LEU A 137 14.24 -1.85 26.41
N GLN A 138 14.90 -0.72 26.70
CA GLN A 138 14.25 0.59 26.72
C GLN A 138 13.61 0.95 25.38
N ALA A 139 14.30 0.73 24.27
CA ALA A 139 13.76 0.98 22.93
C ALA A 139 12.53 0.11 22.63
N ARG A 140 12.54 -1.17 23.04
CA ARG A 140 11.41 -2.08 22.86
C ARG A 140 10.24 -1.73 23.76
N GLU A 141 10.48 -1.33 25.00
CA GLU A 141 9.44 -0.84 25.92
C GLU A 141 8.78 0.42 25.39
N GLN A 142 9.55 1.37 24.86
CA GLN A 142 9.01 2.59 24.24
C GLN A 142 8.17 2.26 23.01
N ALA A 143 8.63 1.34 22.15
CA ALA A 143 7.87 0.88 20.99
C ALA A 143 6.56 0.19 21.39
N LEU A 144 6.57 -0.63 22.45
CA LEU A 144 5.38 -1.28 22.99
C LEU A 144 4.38 -0.23 23.49
N ARG A 145 4.83 0.73 24.31
CA ARG A 145 3.97 1.81 24.81
C ARG A 145 3.35 2.64 23.68
N ALA A 146 4.11 2.91 22.62
CA ALA A 146 3.60 3.61 21.45
C ALA A 146 2.54 2.77 20.70
N ALA A 147 2.78 1.46 20.53
CA ALA A 147 1.82 0.56 19.89
C ALA A 147 0.52 0.43 20.70
N ASP A 148 0.60 0.33 22.03
CA ASP A 148 -0.57 0.29 22.92
C ASP A 148 -1.40 1.57 22.79
N ALA A 149 -0.76 2.74 22.76
CA ALA A 149 -1.45 4.01 22.53
C ALA A 149 -2.16 4.07 21.16
N GLN A 150 -1.54 3.51 20.11
CA GLN A 150 -2.16 3.43 18.78
C GLN A 150 -3.36 2.48 18.76
N LEU A 151 -3.28 1.34 19.46
CA LEU A 151 -4.39 0.38 19.58
C LEU A 151 -5.58 0.99 20.31
N GLU A 152 -5.34 1.71 21.41
CA GLU A 152 -6.38 2.42 22.14
C GLU A 152 -7.10 3.46 21.27
N GLU A 153 -6.34 4.25 20.53
CA GLU A 153 -6.93 5.28 19.65
C GLU A 153 -7.70 4.65 18.48
N ALA A 154 -7.14 3.62 17.85
CA ALA A 154 -7.84 2.85 16.81
C ALA A 154 -9.12 2.19 17.35
N GLY A 155 -9.11 1.72 18.60
CA GLY A 155 -10.27 1.15 19.28
C GLY A 155 -11.40 2.18 19.47
N LYS A 156 -11.07 3.39 19.93
CA LYS A 156 -12.03 4.49 20.05
C LYS A 156 -12.64 4.87 18.70
N GLU A 157 -11.81 5.00 17.68
CA GLU A 157 -12.27 5.33 16.33
C GLU A 157 -13.16 4.24 15.73
N ALA A 158 -12.82 2.97 15.95
CA ALA A 158 -13.65 1.84 15.53
C ALA A 158 -15.01 1.85 16.24
N ALA A 159 -15.05 2.14 17.54
CA ALA A 159 -16.30 2.28 18.30
C ALA A 159 -17.17 3.43 17.76
N ARG A 160 -16.56 4.60 17.46
CA ARG A 160 -17.26 5.73 16.86
C ARG A 160 -17.90 5.36 15.52
N ARG A 161 -17.12 4.77 14.61
CA ARG A 161 -17.61 4.32 13.29
C ARG A 161 -18.70 3.27 13.41
N ALA A 162 -18.60 2.35 14.37
CA ALA A 162 -19.63 1.35 14.61
C ALA A 162 -20.97 1.99 15.04
N GLN A 163 -20.92 3.05 15.87
CA GLN A 163 -22.10 3.80 16.26
C GLN A 163 -22.71 4.57 15.08
N GLU A 164 -21.89 5.26 14.28
CA GLU A 164 -22.35 5.94 13.06
C GLU A 164 -23.02 4.96 12.08
N MET A 165 -22.41 3.79 11.86
CA MET A 165 -22.97 2.75 11.01
C MET A 165 -24.32 2.24 11.54
N LYS A 166 -24.49 2.15 12.85
CA LYS A 166 -25.77 1.77 13.47
C LYS A 166 -26.85 2.82 13.17
N LEU A 167 -26.55 4.09 13.40
CA LEU A 167 -27.47 5.21 13.13
C LEU A 167 -27.85 5.28 11.65
N LEU A 168 -26.88 5.15 10.74
CA LEU A 168 -27.11 5.12 9.30
C LEU A 168 -27.96 3.93 8.86
N LYS A 169 -27.77 2.74 9.47
CA LYS A 169 -28.62 1.56 9.20
C LYS A 169 -30.07 1.80 9.65
N GLU A 170 -30.27 2.41 10.80
CA GLU A 170 -31.60 2.77 11.31
C GLU A 170 -32.29 3.79 10.39
N GLU A 171 -31.56 4.82 9.95
CA GLU A 171 -32.06 5.82 9.00
C GLU A 171 -32.40 5.21 7.63
N CYS A 172 -31.53 4.35 7.09
CA CYS A 172 -31.80 3.61 5.87
C CYS A 172 -33.05 2.74 6.01
N ARG A 173 -33.24 2.07 7.15
CA ARG A 173 -34.45 1.28 7.42
C ARG A 173 -35.69 2.17 7.46
N ARG A 174 -35.61 3.35 8.08
CA ARG A 174 -36.70 4.34 8.13
C ARG A 174 -37.07 4.84 6.73
N ARG A 175 -36.10 5.22 5.92
CA ARG A 175 -36.32 5.68 4.54
C ARG A 175 -36.91 4.60 3.65
N LYS A 176 -36.44 3.35 3.75
CA LYS A 176 -37.02 2.21 3.01
C LYS A 176 -38.49 2.01 3.32
N LYS A 177 -38.90 2.11 4.59
CA LYS A 177 -40.31 2.03 4.99
C LYS A 177 -41.13 3.19 4.39
N MET A 178 -40.60 4.41 4.44
CA MET A 178 -41.26 5.59 3.87
C MET A 178 -41.48 5.45 2.36
N ILE A 179 -40.45 5.05 1.62
CA ILE A 179 -40.53 4.83 0.16
C ILE A 179 -41.54 3.72 -0.16
N SER A 180 -41.48 2.60 0.56
CA SER A 180 -42.44 1.49 0.37
C SER A 180 -43.89 1.94 0.60
N THR A 181 -44.13 2.77 1.62
CA THR A 181 -45.47 3.33 1.89
C THR A 181 -45.91 4.29 0.78
N GLN A 182 -45.02 5.17 0.32
CA GLN A 182 -45.30 6.08 -0.79
C GLN A 182 -45.59 5.33 -2.09
N GLN A 183 -44.82 4.28 -2.37
CA GLN A 183 -45.01 3.45 -3.56
C GLN A 183 -46.34 2.71 -3.53
N MET A 184 -46.74 2.15 -2.38
CA MET A 184 -48.07 1.57 -2.21
C MET A 184 -49.19 2.59 -2.48
N MET A 185 -49.05 3.84 -2.02
CA MET A 185 -50.02 4.90 -2.31
C MET A 185 -50.07 5.28 -3.80
N LEU A 186 -48.93 5.28 -4.50
CA LEU A 186 -48.86 5.54 -5.94
C LEU A 186 -49.46 4.40 -6.76
N GLU A 187 -49.16 3.14 -6.40
CA GLU A 187 -49.74 1.96 -7.03
C GLU A 187 -51.26 1.91 -6.85
N ALA A 188 -51.75 2.24 -5.64
CA ALA A 188 -53.18 2.38 -5.39
C ALA A 188 -53.83 3.50 -6.20
N ARG A 189 -53.10 4.55 -6.62
CA ARG A 189 -53.61 5.55 -7.57
C ARG A 189 -53.54 5.07 -9.02
N ALA A 190 -52.47 4.36 -9.37
CA ALA A 190 -52.23 3.83 -10.71
C ALA A 190 -53.13 2.64 -11.07
N SER A 191 -53.70 1.94 -10.08
CA SER A 191 -54.71 0.89 -10.30
C SER A 191 -56.06 1.44 -10.77
N TYR A 192 -56.21 2.76 -10.85
CA TYR A 192 -57.40 3.42 -11.40
C TYR A 192 -57.01 4.21 -12.65
N HIS A 193 -57.86 4.14 -13.66
CA HIS A 193 -57.75 4.90 -14.89
C HIS A 193 -58.48 6.24 -14.74
N GLN A 194 -57.72 7.30 -14.44
CA GLN A 194 -58.26 8.67 -14.35
C GLN A 194 -58.55 9.27 -15.73
N CYS A 195 -59.65 10.00 -15.83
CA CYS A 195 -59.93 10.84 -16.99
C CYS A 195 -59.02 12.08 -16.98
N GLN A 196 -58.49 12.46 -18.14
CA GLN A 196 -57.61 13.63 -18.27
C GLN A 196 -58.37 14.96 -18.36
N PHE A 197 -59.69 14.89 -18.53
CA PHE A 197 -60.55 16.05 -18.77
C PHE A 197 -61.51 16.32 -17.59
N CYS A 198 -61.53 15.46 -16.58
CA CYS A 198 -62.27 15.65 -15.32
C CYS A 198 -61.74 14.74 -14.20
N ASP A 199 -62.11 15.01 -12.95
CA ASP A 199 -61.58 14.30 -11.78
C ASP A 199 -62.13 12.86 -11.57
N LYS A 200 -62.76 12.24 -12.58
CA LYS A 200 -63.34 10.89 -12.46
C LYS A 200 -62.28 9.81 -12.68
N ALA A 201 -62.21 8.86 -11.76
CA ALA A 201 -61.35 7.68 -11.85
C ALA A 201 -62.19 6.40 -12.05
N PHE A 202 -61.71 5.50 -12.90
CA PHE A 202 -62.41 4.27 -13.27
C PHE A 202 -61.56 3.04 -12.97
N MET A 203 -62.18 1.96 -12.52
CA MET A 203 -61.47 0.74 -12.08
C MET A 203 -60.92 -0.10 -13.25
N ASN A 204 -61.43 0.11 -14.47
CA ASN A 204 -60.97 -0.58 -15.68
C ASN A 204 -60.93 0.40 -16.87
N TYR A 205 -59.96 0.25 -17.76
CA TYR A 205 -59.74 1.10 -18.92
C TYR A 205 -60.96 1.17 -19.84
N SER A 206 -61.72 0.08 -19.98
CA SER A 206 -62.96 0.02 -20.77
C SER A 206 -64.02 1.01 -20.29
N PHE A 207 -64.14 1.21 -18.97
CA PHE A 207 -65.06 2.18 -18.38
C PHE A 207 -64.57 3.62 -18.61
N LEU A 208 -63.27 3.86 -18.51
CA LEU A 208 -62.68 5.15 -18.88
C LEU A 208 -62.96 5.47 -20.36
N GLN A 209 -62.72 4.54 -21.27
CA GLN A 209 -63.00 4.72 -22.70
C GLN A 209 -64.48 5.04 -22.96
N SER A 210 -65.38 4.27 -22.32
CA SER A 210 -66.82 4.52 -22.42
C SER A 210 -67.22 5.88 -21.83
N HIS A 211 -66.52 6.37 -20.81
CA HIS A 211 -66.71 7.70 -20.25
C HIS A 211 -66.21 8.79 -21.20
N MET A 212 -64.99 8.65 -21.74
CA MET A 212 -64.41 9.56 -22.73
C MET A 212 -65.32 9.69 -23.95
N GLN A 213 -65.84 8.58 -24.47
CA GLN A 213 -66.73 8.56 -25.64
C GLN A 213 -68.07 9.29 -25.41
N ARG A 214 -68.57 9.31 -24.16
CA ARG A 214 -69.88 9.87 -23.80
C ARG A 214 -69.82 11.32 -23.33
N ARG A 215 -68.70 11.72 -22.71
CA ARG A 215 -68.57 13.04 -22.06
C ARG A 215 -67.50 13.94 -22.70
N HIS A 216 -66.51 13.35 -23.39
CA HIS A 216 -65.35 14.03 -23.97
C HIS A 216 -65.19 13.69 -25.47
N LYS A 217 -66.32 13.58 -26.19
CA LYS A 217 -66.36 13.10 -27.57
C LYS A 217 -65.63 14.04 -28.56
N GLU A 218 -65.72 15.34 -28.34
CA GLU A 218 -65.09 16.35 -29.19
C GLU A 218 -63.56 16.43 -28.97
N GLU A 219 -63.13 16.26 -27.72
CA GLU A 219 -61.72 16.27 -27.30
C GLU A 219 -61.00 14.98 -27.75
N SER A 220 -61.68 13.83 -27.70
CA SER A 220 -61.13 12.56 -28.20
C SER A 220 -60.89 12.57 -29.72
N HIS A 221 -61.72 13.27 -30.49
CA HIS A 221 -61.61 13.32 -31.95
C HIS A 221 -60.49 14.25 -32.41
N THR A 222 -60.18 15.28 -31.62
CA THR A 222 -59.04 16.18 -31.85
C THR A 222 -57.71 15.50 -31.53
N GLU A 223 -57.63 14.74 -30.43
CA GLU A 223 -56.45 13.92 -30.11
C GLU A 223 -56.19 12.82 -31.14
N GLN A 224 -57.23 12.14 -31.64
CA GLN A 224 -57.06 11.15 -32.72
C GLN A 224 -56.55 11.77 -34.02
N LYS A 225 -57.02 12.98 -34.37
CA LYS A 225 -56.51 13.72 -35.55
C LYS A 225 -55.05 14.13 -35.37
N LYS A 226 -54.67 14.64 -34.19
CA LYS A 226 -53.28 14.98 -33.87
C LYS A 226 -52.38 13.74 -33.93
N LYS A 227 -52.83 12.61 -33.37
CA LYS A 227 -52.09 11.34 -33.39
C LYS A 227 -51.90 10.81 -34.82
N ALA A 228 -52.96 10.84 -35.64
CA ALA A 228 -52.84 10.48 -37.05
C ALA A 228 -51.92 11.43 -37.84
N GLN A 229 -51.84 12.71 -37.44
CA GLN A 229 -50.93 13.68 -38.03
C GLN A 229 -49.48 13.45 -37.59
N THR A 230 -49.22 13.10 -36.32
CA THR A 230 -47.88 12.75 -35.85
C THR A 230 -47.38 11.46 -36.47
N ASP A 231 -48.24 10.45 -36.65
CA ASP A 231 -47.87 9.20 -37.31
C ASP A 231 -47.48 9.43 -38.77
N LYS A 232 -48.21 10.29 -39.50
CA LYS A 232 -47.84 10.70 -40.87
C LYS A 232 -46.49 11.43 -40.93
N LEU A 233 -46.24 12.36 -40.01
CA LEU A 233 -44.96 13.07 -39.94
C LEU A 233 -43.81 12.11 -39.59
N GLN A 234 -44.07 11.09 -38.76
CA GLN A 234 -43.08 10.08 -38.42
C GLN A 234 -42.70 9.23 -39.65
N ASP A 235 -43.68 8.80 -40.45
CA ASP A 235 -43.44 8.07 -41.70
C ASP A 235 -42.62 8.91 -42.70
N GLU A 236 -42.87 10.22 -42.78
CA GLU A 236 -42.09 11.13 -43.63
C GLU A 236 -40.65 11.30 -43.13
N ILE A 237 -40.46 11.44 -41.81
CA ILE A 237 -39.12 11.52 -41.20
C ILE A 237 -38.31 10.26 -41.51
N ASP A 238 -38.92 9.08 -41.43
CA ASP A 238 -38.21 7.83 -41.66
C ASP A 238 -37.86 7.63 -43.13
N LYS A 239 -38.74 8.02 -44.07
CA LYS A 239 -38.40 8.09 -45.51
C LYS A 239 -37.25 9.06 -45.79
N LEU A 240 -37.25 10.23 -45.16
CA LEU A 240 -36.18 11.22 -45.32
C LEU A 240 -34.84 10.72 -44.78
N LYS A 241 -34.85 9.99 -43.66
CA LYS A 241 -33.63 9.37 -43.11
C LYS A 241 -33.08 8.30 -44.06
N GLU A 242 -33.93 7.46 -44.63
CA GLU A 242 -33.51 6.45 -45.61
C GLU A 242 -32.88 7.08 -46.85
N GLN A 243 -33.50 8.13 -47.39
CA GLN A 243 -32.95 8.89 -48.52
C GLN A 243 -31.58 9.49 -48.19
N LEU A 244 -31.45 10.13 -47.03
CA LEU A 244 -30.21 10.76 -46.59
C LEU A 244 -29.10 9.73 -46.39
N GLN A 245 -29.42 8.57 -45.81
CA GLN A 245 -28.46 7.47 -45.64
C GLN A 245 -27.97 6.92 -46.99
N LEU A 246 -28.86 6.80 -47.97
CA LEU A 246 -28.52 6.36 -49.32
C LEU A 246 -27.64 7.37 -50.06
N THR A 247 -27.94 8.67 -49.97
CA THR A 247 -27.09 9.71 -50.57
C THR A 247 -25.71 9.75 -49.92
N LYS A 248 -25.65 9.60 -48.59
CA LYS A 248 -24.39 9.58 -47.85
C LYS A 248 -23.49 8.41 -48.27
N SER A 249 -24.03 7.19 -48.37
CA SER A 249 -23.25 6.03 -48.78
C SER A 249 -22.72 6.15 -50.21
N LEU A 250 -23.51 6.76 -51.11
CA LEU A 250 -23.09 7.02 -52.50
C LEU A 250 -21.93 8.01 -52.56
N LEU A 251 -22.01 9.11 -51.79
CA LEU A 251 -20.93 10.10 -51.69
C LEU A 251 -19.65 9.51 -51.08
N GLU A 252 -19.78 8.68 -50.04
CA GLU A 252 -18.64 8.00 -49.42
C GLU A 252 -17.96 7.03 -50.40
N ALA A 253 -18.73 6.27 -51.18
CA ALA A 253 -18.20 5.39 -52.21
C ALA A 253 -17.48 6.18 -53.33
N GLU A 254 -18.02 7.32 -53.74
CA GLU A 254 -17.38 8.19 -54.75
C GLU A 254 -16.05 8.77 -54.24
N GLN A 255 -16.02 9.23 -52.99
CA GLN A 255 -14.79 9.70 -52.34
C GLN A 255 -13.74 8.60 -52.23
N GLN A 256 -14.14 7.40 -51.80
CA GLN A 256 -13.24 6.24 -51.73
C GLN A 256 -12.70 5.86 -53.11
N ALA A 257 -13.54 5.87 -54.15
CA ALA A 257 -13.12 5.63 -55.52
C ALA A 257 -12.16 6.72 -56.03
N HIS A 258 -12.37 7.98 -55.65
CA HIS A 258 -11.45 9.07 -55.97
C HIS A 258 -10.08 8.89 -55.30
N VAL A 259 -10.05 8.57 -54.00
CA VAL A 259 -8.82 8.31 -53.25
C VAL A 259 -8.07 7.09 -53.81
N ALA A 260 -8.78 5.99 -54.12
CA ALA A 260 -8.19 4.80 -54.70
C ALA A 260 -7.56 5.08 -56.09
N ARG A 261 -8.23 5.87 -56.93
CA ARG A 261 -7.68 6.33 -58.22
C ARG A 261 -6.39 7.12 -58.01
N PHE A 262 -6.39 8.07 -57.09
CA PHE A 262 -5.21 8.90 -56.80
C PHE A 262 -4.03 8.06 -56.28
N SER A 263 -4.28 7.15 -55.35
CA SER A 263 -3.25 6.23 -54.81
C SER A 263 -2.67 5.31 -55.90
N LYS A 264 -3.50 4.80 -56.81
CA LYS A 264 -3.05 3.94 -57.91
C LYS A 264 -2.13 4.71 -58.87
N VAL A 265 -2.45 5.98 -59.18
CA VAL A 265 -1.60 6.84 -60.00
C VAL A 265 -0.24 7.08 -59.34
N LEU A 266 -0.22 7.40 -58.05
CA LEU A 266 1.03 7.55 -57.30
C LEU A 266 1.87 6.26 -57.33
N SER A 267 1.27 5.11 -57.04
CA SER A 267 1.96 3.82 -57.08
C SER A 267 2.54 3.50 -58.47
N CYS A 268 1.79 3.76 -59.55
CA CYS A 268 2.30 3.60 -60.91
C CYS A 268 3.47 4.55 -61.21
N GLN A 269 3.45 5.77 -60.67
CA GLN A 269 4.53 6.74 -60.84
C GLN A 269 5.80 6.31 -60.07
N TYR A 270 5.65 5.80 -58.84
CA TYR A 270 6.76 5.20 -58.09
C TYR A 270 7.33 3.99 -58.81
N HIS A 271 6.49 3.07 -59.29
CA HIS A 271 6.97 1.88 -60.03
C HIS A 271 7.74 2.27 -61.30
N LYS A 272 7.24 3.24 -62.08
CA LYS A 272 7.98 3.77 -63.24
C LYS A 272 9.32 4.37 -62.86
N ARG A 273 9.42 5.07 -61.72
CA ARG A 273 10.69 5.62 -61.22
C ARG A 273 11.65 4.51 -60.78
N ASP A 274 11.16 3.49 -60.08
CA ASP A 274 11.97 2.34 -59.65
C ASP A 274 12.45 1.50 -60.82
N GLU A 275 11.59 1.25 -61.82
CA GLU A 275 11.99 0.59 -63.07
C GLU A 275 13.06 1.40 -63.82
N PHE A 276 12.91 2.73 -63.88
CA PHE A 276 13.89 3.62 -64.49
C PHE A 276 15.22 3.60 -63.74
N LEU A 277 15.21 3.65 -62.40
CA LEU A 277 16.40 3.52 -61.56
C LEU A 277 17.06 2.15 -61.73
N GLY A 278 16.27 1.07 -61.77
CA GLY A 278 16.74 -0.28 -62.04
C GLY A 278 17.33 -0.43 -63.44
N TRP A 279 16.76 0.25 -64.44
CA TRP A 279 17.32 0.31 -65.80
C TRP A 279 18.67 1.05 -65.83
N ILE A 280 18.80 2.19 -65.12
CA ILE A 280 20.08 2.91 -64.98
C ILE A 280 21.14 2.03 -64.32
N LEU A 281 20.79 1.34 -63.23
CA LEU A 281 21.71 0.46 -62.49
C LEU A 281 22.19 -0.72 -63.35
N ARG A 282 21.29 -1.34 -64.13
CA ARG A 282 21.66 -2.40 -65.08
C ARG A 282 22.60 -1.92 -66.18
N ARG A 283 22.42 -0.70 -66.69
CA ARG A 283 23.33 -0.10 -67.69
C ARG A 283 24.73 0.20 -67.15
N ARG A 284 24.87 0.46 -65.85
CA ARG A 284 26.16 0.68 -65.16
C ARG A 284 26.86 -0.61 -64.72
N GLY A 285 26.38 -1.79 -65.14
CA GLY A 285 27.03 -3.07 -64.85
C GLY A 285 26.73 -3.66 -63.46
N TYR A 286 25.80 -3.07 -62.70
CA TYR A 286 25.34 -3.66 -61.43
C TYR A 286 24.40 -4.83 -61.72
N ARG A 287 24.86 -6.07 -61.48
CA ARG A 287 23.96 -7.23 -61.39
C ARG A 287 23.24 -7.20 -60.04
N PRO A 288 21.90 -7.28 -60.00
CA PRO A 288 21.17 -7.54 -58.77
C PRO A 288 21.58 -8.93 -58.25
N ASN A 289 21.99 -9.01 -56.99
CA ASN A 289 22.30 -10.28 -56.33
C ASN A 289 21.00 -11.10 -56.27
N ARG A 290 21.05 -12.36 -56.68
CA ARG A 290 19.96 -13.31 -56.43
C ARG A 290 19.94 -13.69 -54.95
#